data_AF-A0A2C1DMS7-F1
#
_entry.id   AF-A0A2C1DMS7-F1
#
_cell.length_a   1.000
_cell.length_b   1.000
_cell.length_c   1.000
_cell.angle_alpha   90.00
_cell.angle_beta   90.00
_cell.angle_gamma   90.00
#
_symmetry.space_group_name_H-M   'P 1'
#
loop_
_entity.id
_entity.type
_entity.pdbx_description
1 polymer ?
#
loop_
_entity_poly.entity_id
_entity_poly.type
_entity_poly.pdbx_seq_one_letter_code
_entity_poly.pdbx_strand_id
1 'polypeptide(L)'
;MRSFAIFCSVRNFLSIFRHLTLVSYKNYYNTLFSLKQSALFVLSSTLLDYMMRLSVWEGGIRLAKVQIKVNDNGSFRVTGDVELVDSQGNVFPAKPAFSLCRCGLSKNMPYCDASHKGKFESVVRAPETE
;
A
#
# COMPACT_ATOMS: atom_id res chain seq x y z
N MET A 1 -43.77 6.65 15.59
CA MET A 1 -42.75 6.45 16.64
C MET A 1 -41.42 6.99 16.15
N ARG A 2 -40.86 7.96 16.89
CA ARG A 2 -39.44 8.37 17.06
C ARG A 2 -38.55 8.41 15.80
N SER A 3 -38.16 9.58 15.28
CA SER A 3 -37.17 10.58 15.78
C SER A 3 -35.70 10.21 15.56
N PHE A 4 -34.90 11.25 15.30
CA PHE A 4 -33.44 11.37 15.10
C PHE A 4 -32.99 11.17 13.64
N ALA A 5 -32.87 12.18 12.77
CA ALA A 5 -32.34 13.54 12.93
C ALA A 5 -30.91 13.56 13.52
N ILE A 6 -29.92 13.87 12.68
CA ILE A 6 -28.94 14.94 12.95
C ILE A 6 -28.69 15.65 11.62
N PHE A 7 -29.02 16.92 11.65
CA PHE A 7 -28.86 17.95 10.63
C PHE A 7 -27.60 18.76 11.01
N CYS A 8 -26.91 19.23 9.98
CA CYS A 8 -26.34 20.58 9.88
C CYS A 8 -24.94 20.94 10.43
N SER A 9 -24.38 21.89 9.66
CA SER A 9 -23.27 22.81 9.93
C SER A 9 -21.90 22.21 9.60
N VAL A 10 -21.11 22.77 8.68
CA VAL A 10 -20.73 24.18 8.60
C VAL A 10 -20.38 24.58 7.15
N ARG A 11 -21.07 25.62 6.68
CA ARG A 11 -20.61 26.73 5.81
C ARG A 11 -19.42 26.51 4.85
N ASN A 12 -19.75 26.68 3.56
CA ASN A 12 -19.37 27.85 2.78
C ASN A 12 -17.88 28.24 2.80
N PHE A 13 -17.10 27.75 1.84
CA PHE A 13 -16.11 28.56 1.10
C PHE A 13 -15.60 27.75 -0.10
N LEU A 14 -15.56 28.39 -1.27
CA LEU A 14 -14.96 27.97 -2.54
C LEU A 14 -15.91 27.42 -3.62
N SER A 15 -16.18 28.31 -4.59
CA SER A 15 -16.25 28.05 -6.04
C SER A 15 -17.56 27.45 -6.58
N ILE A 16 -18.58 28.19 -7.05
CA ILE A 16 -18.68 29.27 -8.06
C ILE A 16 -18.00 29.00 -9.43
N PHE A 17 -17.06 28.06 -9.56
CA PHE A 17 -16.49 27.67 -10.86
C PHE A 17 -16.66 26.17 -11.10
N ARG A 18 -17.84 25.71 -11.52
CA ARG A 18 -17.95 24.43 -12.29
C ARG A 18 -19.30 24.06 -12.91
N HIS A 19 -20.26 24.98 -13.05
CA HIS A 19 -21.54 24.62 -13.69
C HIS A 19 -21.98 25.49 -14.88
N LEU A 20 -21.13 26.42 -15.33
CA LEU A 20 -21.36 27.20 -16.56
C LEU A 20 -20.75 26.60 -17.84
N THR A 21 -20.39 25.31 -17.84
CA THR A 21 -19.85 24.63 -19.03
C THR A 21 -20.56 23.31 -19.36
N LEU A 22 -21.80 23.10 -18.88
CA LEU A 22 -22.58 21.90 -19.19
C LEU A 22 -23.73 22.07 -20.20
N VAL A 23 -23.92 23.26 -20.79
CA VAL A 23 -25.03 23.50 -21.75
C VAL A 23 -24.59 23.85 -23.18
N SER A 24 -23.31 24.16 -23.43
CA SER A 24 -22.85 24.48 -24.80
C SER A 24 -22.04 23.39 -25.50
N TYR A 25 -21.58 22.35 -24.79
CA TYR A 25 -20.62 21.39 -25.35
C TYR A 25 -21.25 20.26 -26.19
N LYS A 26 -22.56 20.00 -26.05
CA LYS A 26 -23.25 18.87 -26.70
C LYS A 26 -23.77 19.14 -28.13
N ASN A 27 -23.85 20.40 -28.56
CA ASN A 27 -24.45 20.76 -29.85
C ASN A 27 -23.44 21.13 -30.96
N TYR A 28 -22.14 21.15 -30.68
CA TYR A 28 -21.12 21.44 -31.71
C TYR A 28 -20.52 20.17 -32.37
N TYR A 29 -20.60 19.01 -31.72
CA TYR A 29 -19.93 17.78 -32.22
C TYR A 29 -20.83 16.80 -32.99
N ASN A 30 -22.14 17.05 -33.07
CA ASN A 30 -23.08 16.05 -33.59
C ASN A 30 -23.49 16.20 -35.06
N THR A 31 -22.88 17.11 -35.83
CA THR A 31 -23.25 17.33 -37.24
C THR A 31 -22.08 17.47 -38.21
N LEU A 32 -20.89 16.97 -37.87
CA LEU A 32 -19.73 16.99 -38.80
C LEU A 32 -18.76 15.80 -38.68
N PHE A 33 -19.20 14.66 -38.14
CA PHE A 33 -18.34 13.48 -37.97
C PHE A 33 -18.94 12.25 -38.61
N SER A 34 -19.17 12.39 -39.91
CA SER A 34 -19.55 11.30 -40.82
C SER A 34 -18.38 10.31 -40.93
N LEU A 35 -18.53 9.16 -40.26
CA LEU A 35 -17.98 7.84 -40.59
C LEU A 35 -16.46 7.67 -40.82
N LYS A 36 -15.60 8.65 -40.50
CA LYS A 36 -14.13 8.51 -40.63
C LYS A 36 -13.34 8.60 -39.32
N GLN A 37 -13.98 8.63 -38.16
CA GLN A 37 -13.28 8.85 -36.89
C GLN A 37 -13.44 7.81 -35.78
N SER A 38 -14.10 6.68 -36.05
CA SER A 38 -14.01 5.53 -35.14
C SER A 38 -12.62 4.90 -35.17
N ALA A 39 -11.95 4.86 -36.32
CA ALA A 39 -10.62 4.25 -36.46
C ALA A 39 -9.50 5.01 -35.74
N LEU A 40 -9.53 6.36 -35.74
CA LEU A 40 -8.52 7.19 -35.07
C LEU A 40 -8.62 7.13 -33.53
N PHE A 41 -9.83 6.92 -32.99
CA PHE A 41 -10.07 6.85 -31.55
C PHE A 41 -9.62 5.51 -30.93
N VAL A 42 -9.72 4.41 -31.69
CA VAL A 42 -9.20 3.10 -31.25
C VAL A 42 -7.67 3.05 -31.34
N LEU A 43 -7.07 3.71 -32.33
CA LEU A 43 -5.61 3.78 -32.46
C LEU A 43 -4.97 4.50 -31.27
N SER A 44 -5.59 5.56 -30.73
CA SER A 44 -5.05 6.29 -29.58
C SER A 44 -5.18 5.52 -28.26
N SER A 45 -6.24 4.73 -28.06
CA SER A 45 -6.37 3.90 -26.86
C SER A 45 -5.37 2.74 -26.86
N THR A 46 -5.15 2.09 -28.01
CA THR A 46 -4.11 1.07 -28.13
C THR A 46 -2.71 1.65 -27.99
N LEU A 47 -2.47 2.90 -28.43
CA LEU A 47 -1.19 3.58 -28.26
C LEU A 47 -0.97 3.98 -26.80
N LEU A 48 -2.01 4.45 -26.09
CA LEU A 48 -1.93 4.75 -24.66
C LEU A 48 -1.70 3.47 -23.84
N ASP A 49 -2.40 2.37 -24.16
CA ASP A 49 -2.17 1.06 -23.54
C ASP A 49 -0.76 0.54 -23.84
N TYR A 50 -0.27 0.72 -25.07
CA TYR A 50 1.10 0.37 -25.46
C TYR A 50 2.13 1.22 -24.72
N MET A 51 1.91 2.53 -24.59
CA MET A 51 2.80 3.43 -23.85
C MET A 51 2.76 3.22 -22.32
N MET A 52 1.62 2.83 -21.75
CA MET A 52 1.53 2.39 -20.36
C MET A 52 2.18 1.02 -20.14
N ARG A 53 2.13 0.12 -21.14
CA ARG A 53 2.76 -1.20 -21.06
C ARG A 53 4.28 -1.16 -21.25
N LEU A 54 4.79 -0.16 -21.98
CA LEU A 54 6.23 0.06 -22.17
C LEU A 54 6.90 0.70 -20.94
N SER A 55 6.23 1.59 -20.21
CA SER A 55 6.81 2.19 -19.00
C SER A 55 6.98 1.22 -17.82
N VAL A 56 6.30 0.07 -17.85
CA VAL A 56 6.45 -1.02 -16.86
C VAL A 56 7.62 -1.96 -17.17
N TRP A 57 8.16 -1.96 -18.40
CA TRP A 57 9.10 -3.00 -18.85
C TRP A 57 10.59 -2.67 -18.68
N GLU A 58 10.99 -1.41 -18.50
CA GLU A 58 12.42 -1.03 -18.41
C GLU A 58 12.91 -0.71 -16.99
N GLY A 59 12.06 -0.87 -15.98
CA GLY A 59 12.39 -0.56 -14.59
C GLY A 59 11.79 -1.57 -13.65
N GLY A 60 12.28 -2.82 -13.71
CA GLY A 60 11.93 -3.86 -12.75
C GLY A 60 12.05 -3.30 -11.33
N ILE A 61 10.92 -3.13 -10.66
CA ILE A 61 10.85 -2.67 -9.27
C ILE A 61 11.67 -3.68 -8.47
N ARG A 62 12.89 -3.31 -8.07
CA ARG A 62 13.64 -4.09 -7.09
C ARG A 62 12.90 -3.91 -5.77
N LEU A 63 11.93 -4.78 -5.51
CA LEU A 63 11.33 -4.91 -4.20
C LEU A 63 12.50 -5.04 -3.21
N ALA A 64 12.56 -4.12 -2.25
CA ALA A 64 13.61 -4.11 -1.26
C ALA A 64 13.63 -5.49 -0.58
N LYS A 65 14.82 -6.08 -0.47
CA LYS A 65 14.98 -7.43 0.08
C LYS A 65 14.48 -7.44 1.53
N VAL A 66 13.39 -8.15 1.78
CA VAL A 66 12.92 -8.44 3.13
C VAL A 66 13.79 -9.56 3.70
N GLN A 67 14.31 -9.36 4.91
CA GLN A 67 15.16 -10.32 5.60
C GLN A 67 14.70 -10.52 7.04
N ILE A 68 14.59 -11.78 7.44
CA ILE A 68 14.43 -12.19 8.84
C ILE A 68 15.72 -12.87 9.26
N LYS A 69 16.44 -12.26 10.20
CA LYS A 69 17.66 -12.81 10.78
C LYS A 69 17.36 -13.40 12.15
N VAL A 70 17.79 -14.65 12.35
CA VAL A 70 17.77 -15.31 13.65
C VAL A 70 19.05 -14.95 14.39
N ASN A 71 18.94 -14.27 15.54
CA ASN A 71 20.10 -14.02 16.40
C ASN A 71 20.26 -15.14 17.41
N ASP A 72 21.51 -15.48 17.70
CA ASP A 72 21.84 -16.47 18.73
C ASP A 72 21.44 -15.95 20.11
N ASN A 73 20.83 -16.84 20.90
CA ASN A 73 20.40 -16.53 22.27
C ASN A 73 19.52 -15.27 22.36
N GLY A 74 18.79 -14.96 21.28
CA GLY A 74 18.16 -13.66 21.12
C GLY A 74 16.91 -13.65 20.25
N SER A 75 16.60 -12.44 19.76
CA SER A 75 15.39 -12.11 19.01
C SER A 75 15.49 -12.42 17.52
N PHE A 76 14.34 -12.46 16.86
CA PHE A 76 14.26 -12.39 15.40
C PHE A 76 14.35 -10.94 14.96
N ARG A 77 15.33 -10.61 14.11
CA ARG A 77 15.48 -9.28 13.53
C ARG A 77 14.84 -9.26 12.16
N VAL A 78 13.75 -8.52 12.01
CA VAL A 78 13.06 -8.30 10.75
C VAL A 78 13.55 -6.98 10.17
N THR A 79 13.94 -6.98 8.90
CA THR A 79 14.37 -5.81 8.13
C THR A 79 13.66 -5.81 6.79
N GLY A 80 13.04 -4.69 6.43
CA GLY A 80 12.29 -4.53 5.19
C GLY A 80 10.94 -3.88 5.45
N ASP A 81 10.20 -3.67 4.37
CA ASP A 81 8.83 -3.17 4.45
C ASP A 81 7.89 -4.35 4.73
N VAL A 82 7.51 -4.52 5.99
CA VAL A 82 6.68 -5.65 6.47
C VAL A 82 5.70 -5.14 7.51
N GLU A 83 4.42 -5.47 7.33
CA GLU A 83 3.38 -5.22 8.32
C GLU A 83 3.31 -6.36 9.34
N LEU A 84 3.25 -6.00 10.63
CA LEU A 84 3.06 -6.96 11.71
C LEU A 84 1.59 -6.94 12.13
N VAL A 85 0.89 -8.06 11.96
CA VAL A 85 -0.54 -8.20 12.27
C VAL A 85 -0.78 -9.22 13.37
N ASP A 86 -1.84 -9.04 14.16
CA ASP A 86 -2.34 -10.04 15.10
C ASP A 86 -3.29 -11.06 14.44
N SER A 87 -3.79 -12.02 15.22
CA SER A 87 -4.74 -13.03 14.74
C SER A 87 -6.12 -12.48 14.36
N GLN A 88 -6.45 -11.26 14.77
CA GLN A 88 -7.68 -10.56 14.44
C GLN A 88 -7.52 -9.59 13.26
N GLY A 89 -6.29 -9.42 12.76
CA GLY A 89 -5.95 -8.51 11.67
C GLY A 89 -5.62 -7.08 12.11
N ASN A 90 -5.46 -6.82 13.41
CA ASN A 90 -5.00 -5.51 13.87
C ASN A 90 -3.50 -5.34 13.62
N VAL A 91 -3.10 -4.14 13.19
CA VAL A 91 -1.71 -3.81 12.85
C VAL A 91 -0.97 -3.29 14.07
N PHE A 92 0.21 -3.85 14.34
CA PHE A 92 1.14 -3.32 15.33
C PHE A 92 1.99 -2.18 14.75
N PRO A 93 2.39 -1.20 15.58
CA PRO A 93 3.27 -0.13 15.14
C PRO A 93 4.69 -0.65 14.88
N ALA A 94 5.00 -1.01 13.64
CA ALA A 94 6.30 -1.52 13.22
C ALA A 94 7.17 -0.45 12.55
N LYS A 95 8.48 -0.53 12.77
CA LYS A 95 9.48 0.26 12.05
C LYS A 95 10.02 -0.55 10.86
N PRO A 96 10.74 0.05 9.89
CA PRO A 96 11.38 -0.70 8.80
C PRO A 96 12.38 -1.78 9.27
N ALA A 97 12.85 -1.67 10.52
CA ALA A 97 13.60 -2.72 11.18
C ALA A 97 13.17 -2.86 12.64
N PHE A 98 12.74 -4.04 13.04
CA PHE A 98 12.28 -4.33 14.41
C PHE A 98 12.71 -5.73 14.85
N SER A 99 12.66 -5.95 16.16
CA SER A 99 13.08 -7.22 16.79
C SER A 99 11.90 -7.86 17.51
N LEU A 100 11.58 -9.10 17.14
CA LEU A 100 10.52 -9.89 17.75
C LEU A 100 11.05 -10.77 18.87
N CYS A 101 10.28 -10.89 19.94
CA CYS A 101 10.60 -11.74 21.06
C CYS A 101 10.53 -13.22 20.65
N ARG A 102 11.59 -13.96 20.98
CA ARG A 102 11.64 -15.42 20.82
C ARG A 102 11.66 -16.16 22.17
N CYS A 103 12.12 -15.50 23.23
CA CYS A 103 12.37 -16.13 24.52
C CYS A 103 11.14 -16.22 25.45
N GLY A 104 10.04 -15.51 25.13
CA GLY A 104 8.86 -15.46 26.00
C GLY A 104 9.02 -14.64 27.30
N LEU A 105 10.19 -14.04 27.54
CA LEU A 105 10.48 -13.27 28.76
C LEU A 105 10.21 -11.77 28.62
N SER A 106 9.81 -11.31 27.42
CA SER A 106 9.66 -9.88 27.17
C SER A 106 8.41 -9.31 27.84
N LYS A 107 8.53 -8.11 28.41
CA LYS A 107 7.38 -7.38 28.97
C LYS A 107 6.56 -6.62 27.91
N ASN A 108 7.11 -6.45 26.71
CA ASN A 108 6.49 -5.70 25.61
C ASN A 108 6.26 -6.59 24.38
N MET A 109 5.65 -7.76 24.59
CA MET A 109 5.34 -8.69 23.49
C MET A 109 4.43 -7.99 22.47
N PRO A 110 4.64 -8.20 21.16
CA PRO A 110 5.52 -9.18 20.51
C PRO A 110 6.99 -8.73 20.34
N TYR A 111 7.36 -7.54 20.80
CA TYR A 111 8.70 -6.98 20.63
C TYR A 111 9.70 -7.51 21.63
N CYS A 112 10.99 -7.44 21.29
CA CYS A 112 12.08 -7.80 22.17
C CYS A 112 12.59 -6.59 22.98
N ASP A 113 12.64 -6.72 24.30
CA ASP A 113 13.13 -5.74 25.28
C ASP A 113 14.50 -6.12 25.91
N ALA A 114 15.21 -7.07 25.30
CA ALA A 114 16.48 -7.63 25.79
C ALA A 114 16.41 -8.48 27.07
N SER A 115 15.20 -8.87 27.51
CA SER A 115 15.01 -9.79 28.66
C SER A 115 15.56 -11.21 28.44
N HIS A 116 15.97 -11.55 27.21
CA HIS A 116 16.60 -12.83 26.87
C HIS A 116 18.03 -12.98 27.42
N LYS A 117 18.72 -11.88 27.73
CA LYS A 117 20.14 -11.91 28.13
C LYS A 117 20.34 -12.75 29.39
N GLY A 118 21.17 -13.80 29.27
CA GLY A 118 21.54 -14.69 30.37
C GLY A 118 20.44 -15.65 30.83
N LYS A 119 19.31 -15.71 30.14
CA LYS A 119 18.18 -16.59 30.50
C LYS A 119 17.65 -17.44 29.34
N PHE A 120 18.08 -17.15 28.12
CA PHE A 120 17.63 -17.83 26.91
C PHE A 120 18.82 -18.30 26.10
N GLU A 121 18.89 -19.61 25.87
CA GLU A 121 19.92 -20.26 25.07
C GLU A 121 19.26 -20.97 23.90
N SER A 122 19.65 -20.58 22.69
CA SER A 122 19.16 -21.18 21.46
C SER A 122 20.06 -20.77 20.31
N VAL A 123 20.78 -21.74 19.77
CA VAL A 123 21.60 -21.58 18.56
C VAL A 123 20.96 -22.40 17.45
N VAL A 124 20.53 -21.74 16.39
CA VAL A 124 19.95 -22.40 15.20
C VAL A 124 20.78 -22.02 13.99
N ARG A 125 21.13 -23.01 13.17
CA ARG A 125 21.93 -22.85 11.96
C ARG A 125 21.13 -23.36 10.77
N ALA A 126 21.23 -22.65 9.65
CA ALA A 126 20.73 -23.15 8.39
C ALA A 126 21.66 -24.27 7.89
N PRO A 127 21.16 -25.25 7.14
CA PRO A 127 22.01 -26.22 6.46
C PRO A 127 22.92 -25.50 5.45
N GLU A 128 24.14 -26.00 5.29
CA GLU A 128 25.02 -25.55 4.21
C GLU A 128 24.44 -26.03 2.87
N THR A 129 24.43 -25.15 1.88
CA THR A 129 24.05 -25.53 0.51
C THR A 129 25.22 -26.25 -0.12
N GLU A 130 25.12 -27.56 -0.27
CA GLU A 130 26.02 -28.37 -1.12
C GLU A 130 25.88 -28.00 -2.60
#